data_AF-A0A6H5KN98-F1
#
_entry.id   AF-A0A6H5KN98-F1
#
_cell.length_a   1.000
_cell.length_b   1.000
_cell.length_c   1.000
_cell.angle_alpha   90.00
_cell.angle_beta   90.00
_cell.angle_gamma   90.00
#
_symmetry.space_group_name_H-M   'P 1'
#
loop_
_entity.id
_entity.type
_entity.pdbx_description
1 polymer ?
#
loop_
_entity_poly.entity_id
_entity_poly.type
_entity_poly.pdbx_seq_one_letter_code
_entity_poly.pdbx_strand_id
1 'polypeptide(L)'
;MQPTPRSTPTRGATDMEQKRRIANRIHCRETRERKRRAEALLKEEVEILSLYKALVEEGPDLFSCHRVEPDAPFSFACENYFHQLQLAPEDAVGKPLASIVDPEDAPILAEALNEVLANKTNIGDSEPGSGKLVKLRVSCGSISCSASMSMVIGSQGLVVVTRLYGN
;
A
#
# COMPACT_ATOMS: atom_id res chain seq x y z
N MET A 1 -24.37 -80.89 18.58
CA MET A 1 -24.15 -79.45 18.34
C MET A 1 -22.76 -79.29 17.73
N GLN A 2 -22.66 -78.96 16.44
CA GLN A 2 -21.37 -78.69 15.79
C GLN A 2 -21.07 -77.18 15.90
N PRO A 3 -19.81 -76.78 16.17
CA PRO A 3 -19.45 -75.37 16.24
C PRO A 3 -19.36 -74.79 14.83
N THR A 4 -20.08 -73.69 14.59
CA THR A 4 -19.98 -72.91 13.34
C THR A 4 -18.57 -72.31 13.19
N PRO A 5 -17.98 -72.33 11.98
CA PRO A 5 -16.66 -71.76 11.76
C PRO A 5 -16.73 -70.23 11.89
N ARG A 6 -15.87 -69.65 12.74
CA ARG A 6 -15.62 -68.21 12.75
C ARG A 6 -15.03 -67.82 11.41
N SER A 7 -15.78 -67.05 10.63
CA SER A 7 -15.26 -66.36 9.45
C SER A 7 -14.18 -65.37 9.88
N THR A 8 -12.92 -65.71 9.62
CA THR A 8 -11.80 -64.78 9.76
C THR A 8 -11.95 -63.67 8.70
N PRO A 9 -11.75 -62.39 9.06
CA PRO A 9 -11.78 -61.31 8.08
C PRO A 9 -10.70 -61.56 7.02
N THR A 10 -11.11 -61.60 5.76
CA THR A 10 -10.20 -61.72 4.61
C THR A 10 -9.21 -60.55 4.62
N ARG A 11 -7.91 -60.87 4.57
CA ARG A 11 -6.73 -59.98 4.62
C ARG A 11 -6.79 -58.75 3.68
N GLY A 12 -7.62 -58.78 2.64
CA GLY A 12 -7.85 -57.65 1.71
C GLY A 12 -8.82 -56.56 2.23
N ALA A 13 -9.74 -56.88 3.14
CA ALA A 13 -10.66 -55.89 3.72
C ALA A 13 -9.92 -54.92 4.67
N THR A 14 -8.93 -55.43 5.40
CA THR A 14 -8.13 -54.64 6.36
C THR A 14 -7.13 -53.70 5.67
N ASP A 15 -6.59 -54.08 4.50
CA ASP A 15 -5.68 -53.24 3.72
C ASP A 15 -6.40 -52.05 3.06
N MET A 16 -7.59 -52.29 2.50
CA MET A 16 -8.44 -51.23 1.94
C MET A 16 -8.88 -50.21 2.99
N GLU A 17 -9.22 -50.68 4.18
CA GLU A 17 -9.61 -49.80 5.29
C GLU A 17 -8.41 -49.00 5.83
N GLN A 18 -7.22 -49.61 5.89
CA GLN A 18 -5.99 -48.92 6.26
C GLN A 18 -5.62 -47.84 5.23
N LYS A 19 -5.72 -48.13 3.93
CA LYS A 19 -5.52 -47.16 2.84
C LYS A 19 -6.50 -45.98 2.94
N ARG A 20 -7.78 -46.25 3.18
CA ARG A 20 -8.80 -45.21 3.39
C ARG A 20 -8.50 -44.33 4.60
N ARG A 21 -8.03 -44.90 5.71
CA ARG A 21 -7.63 -44.12 6.90
C ARG A 21 -6.43 -43.22 6.62
N ILE A 22 -5.44 -43.71 5.88
CA ILE A 22 -4.27 -42.92 5.47
C ILE A 22 -4.71 -41.78 4.54
N ALA A 23 -5.53 -42.07 3.52
CA ALA A 23 -6.06 -41.07 2.60
C ALA A 23 -6.85 -39.97 3.34
N ASN A 24 -7.74 -40.35 4.27
CA ASN A 24 -8.47 -39.38 5.09
C ASN A 24 -7.54 -38.53 5.96
N ARG A 25 -6.48 -39.12 6.52
CA ARG A 25 -5.51 -38.36 7.33
C ARG A 25 -4.73 -37.35 6.50
N ILE A 26 -4.33 -37.73 5.28
CA ILE A 26 -3.66 -36.83 4.33
C ILE A 26 -4.61 -35.69 3.94
N HIS A 27 -5.83 -36.02 3.51
CA HIS A 27 -6.83 -35.02 3.12
C HIS A 27 -7.16 -34.04 4.25
N CYS A 28 -7.35 -34.53 5.48
CA CYS A 28 -7.56 -33.68 6.65
C CYS A 28 -6.36 -32.77 6.94
N ARG A 29 -5.13 -33.26 6.78
CA ARG A 29 -3.91 -32.47 6.96
C ARG A 29 -3.80 -31.39 5.90
N GLU A 30 -3.94 -31.73 4.62
CA GLU A 30 -3.88 -30.79 3.50
C GLU A 30 -4.94 -29.70 3.61
N THR A 31 -6.16 -30.07 4.00
CA THR A 31 -7.25 -29.12 4.23
C THR A 31 -6.90 -28.14 5.36
N ARG A 32 -6.32 -28.63 6.47
CA ARG A 32 -5.86 -27.77 7.57
C ARG A 32 -4.71 -26.85 7.15
N GLU A 33 -3.74 -27.37 6.39
CA GLU A 33 -2.62 -26.57 5.90
C GLU A 33 -3.10 -25.48 4.93
N ARG A 34 -4.04 -25.80 4.02
CA ARG A 34 -4.65 -24.81 3.13
C ARG A 34 -5.39 -23.72 3.90
N LYS A 35 -6.18 -24.09 4.91
CA LYS A 35 -6.87 -23.11 5.78
C LYS A 35 -5.88 -22.22 6.52
N ARG A 36 -4.84 -22.80 7.12
CA ARG A 36 -3.81 -22.04 7.84
C ARG A 36 -3.08 -21.04 6.93
N ARG A 37 -2.79 -21.41 5.68
CA ARG A 37 -2.19 -20.48 4.70
C ARG A 37 -3.14 -19.35 4.34
N ALA A 38 -4.41 -19.66 4.11
CA ALA A 38 -5.42 -18.64 3.82
C ALA A 38 -5.62 -17.67 5.00
N GLU A 39 -5.67 -18.18 6.23
CA GLU A 39 -5.76 -17.37 7.44
C GLU A 39 -4.52 -16.49 7.66
N ALA A 40 -3.32 -17.00 7.35
CA ALA A 40 -2.09 -16.22 7.44
C ALA A 40 -2.07 -15.06 6.43
N LEU A 41 -2.45 -15.32 5.17
CA LEU A 41 -2.56 -14.28 4.15
C LEU A 41 -3.59 -13.22 4.53
N LEU A 42 -4.76 -13.64 5.00
CA LEU A 42 -5.80 -12.69 5.44
C LEU A 42 -5.32 -11.85 6.63
N LYS A 43 -4.60 -12.45 7.59
CA LYS A 43 -4.05 -11.71 8.72
C LYS A 43 -3.04 -10.66 8.28
N GLU A 44 -2.17 -11.01 7.33
CA GLU A 44 -1.18 -10.09 6.75
C GLU A 44 -1.87 -8.94 5.99
N GLU A 45 -2.88 -9.23 5.17
CA GLU A 45 -3.67 -8.21 4.48
C GLU A 45 -4.36 -7.24 5.47
N VAL A 46 -4.95 -7.77 6.53
CA VAL A 46 -5.58 -6.96 7.59
C VAL A 46 -4.54 -6.08 8.29
N GLU A 47 -3.35 -6.61 8.60
CA GLU A 47 -2.27 -5.83 9.22
C GLU A 47 -1.82 -4.68 8.30
N ILE A 48 -1.59 -4.95 7.01
CA ILE A 48 -1.21 -3.94 6.03
C ILE A 48 -2.28 -2.85 5.88
N LEU A 49 -3.56 -3.25 5.75
CA LEU A 49 -4.67 -2.30 5.65
C LEU A 49 -4.82 -1.46 6.91
N SER A 50 -4.61 -2.05 8.09
CA SER A 50 -4.66 -1.31 9.36
C SER A 50 -3.56 -0.25 9.45
N LEU A 51 -2.35 -0.58 8.98
CA LEU A 51 -1.22 0.35 8.93
C LEU A 51 -1.48 1.46 7.90
N TYR A 52 -1.99 1.11 6.72
CA TYR A 52 -2.36 2.06 5.69
C TYR A 52 -3.38 3.07 6.22
N LYS A 53 -4.47 2.59 6.83
CA LYS A 53 -5.51 3.44 7.41
C LYS A 53 -4.96 4.39 8.47
N ALA A 54 -4.16 3.87 9.40
CA ALA A 54 -3.57 4.67 10.47
C ALA A 54 -2.58 5.74 9.97
N LEU A 55 -1.80 5.43 8.93
CA LEU A 55 -0.76 6.36 8.43
C LEU A 55 -1.27 7.32 7.35
N VAL A 56 -2.04 6.82 6.40
CA VAL A 56 -2.41 7.54 5.17
C VAL A 56 -3.76 8.24 5.30
N GLU A 57 -4.74 7.60 5.93
CA GLU A 57 -6.10 8.15 6.06
C GLU A 57 -6.28 8.95 7.36
N GLU A 58 -5.77 8.44 8.48
CA GLU A 58 -5.95 9.03 9.82
C GLU A 58 -4.73 9.81 10.32
N GLY A 59 -3.58 9.69 9.62
CA GLY A 59 -2.34 10.34 10.00
C GLY A 59 -2.38 11.88 9.85
N PRO A 60 -1.39 12.61 10.39
CA PRO A 60 -1.30 14.06 10.21
C PRO A 60 -0.72 14.45 8.84
N ASP A 61 -0.08 13.52 8.14
CA ASP A 61 0.57 13.76 6.87
C ASP A 61 -0.41 13.53 5.71
N LEU A 62 -0.25 14.32 4.65
CA LEU A 62 -0.98 14.15 3.40
C LEU A 62 -0.10 13.37 2.42
N PHE A 63 -0.65 12.30 1.87
CA PHE A 63 0.04 11.46 0.88
C PHE A 63 -0.58 11.65 -0.49
N SER A 64 0.26 11.90 -1.49
CA SER A 64 -0.15 11.92 -2.89
C SER A 64 0.86 11.22 -3.78
N CYS A 65 0.36 10.64 -4.86
CA CYS A 65 1.17 10.12 -5.95
C CYS A 65 0.94 11.00 -7.17
N HIS A 66 2.00 11.16 -7.96
CA HIS A 66 2.03 12.02 -9.11
C HIS A 66 2.65 11.28 -10.29
N ARG A 67 2.21 11.61 -11.49
CA ARG A 67 2.88 11.16 -12.71
C ARG A 67 4.22 11.87 -12.84
N VAL A 68 5.18 11.16 -13.45
CA VAL A 68 6.54 11.66 -13.67
C VAL A 68 6.56 12.54 -14.92
N GLU A 69 5.83 13.64 -14.85
CA GLU A 69 5.68 14.68 -15.87
C GLU A 69 6.13 16.04 -15.28
N PRO A 70 6.50 17.05 -16.09
CA PRO A 70 7.11 18.29 -15.58
C PRO A 70 6.30 19.04 -14.52
N ASP A 71 4.97 18.97 -14.59
CA ASP A 71 4.01 19.60 -13.67
C ASP A 71 3.49 18.64 -12.58
N ALA A 72 3.98 17.40 -12.59
CA ALA A 72 3.66 16.33 -11.65
C ALA A 72 2.16 16.24 -11.35
N PRO A 73 1.32 15.88 -12.34
CA PRO A 73 -0.11 15.85 -12.12
C PRO A 73 -0.48 14.72 -11.16
N PHE A 74 -1.41 14.98 -10.25
CA PHE A 74 -1.87 14.00 -9.28
C PHE A 74 -2.39 12.74 -10.00
N SER A 75 -1.92 11.57 -9.58
CA SER A 75 -2.51 10.27 -9.90
C SER A 75 -3.29 9.70 -8.72
N PHE A 76 -2.96 10.13 -7.51
CA PHE A 76 -3.63 9.74 -6.27
C PHE A 76 -3.45 10.85 -5.22
N ALA A 77 -4.46 11.05 -4.39
CA ALA A 77 -4.41 11.86 -3.18
C ALA A 77 -5.17 11.12 -2.08
N CYS A 78 -4.66 11.10 -0.85
CA CYS A 78 -5.38 10.49 0.26
C CYS A 78 -6.57 11.33 0.71
N GLU A 79 -7.54 10.71 1.39
CA GLU A 79 -8.75 11.36 1.89
C GLU A 79 -8.47 12.55 2.82
N ASN A 80 -7.31 12.51 3.49
CA ASN A 80 -6.90 13.55 4.42
C ASN A 80 -6.71 14.93 3.76
N TYR A 81 -6.54 14.99 2.43
CA TYR A 81 -6.59 16.24 1.68
C TYR A 81 -7.92 16.98 1.87
N PHE A 82 -9.04 16.24 1.94
CA PHE A 82 -10.35 16.84 2.19
C PHE A 82 -10.44 17.38 3.61
N HIS A 83 -9.95 16.64 4.60
CA HIS A 83 -10.01 17.06 5.99
C HIS A 83 -9.11 18.26 6.31
N GLN A 84 -7.92 18.35 5.71
CA GLN A 84 -6.97 19.41 6.02
C GLN A 84 -7.03 20.61 5.07
N LEU A 85 -7.33 20.39 3.79
CA LEU A 85 -7.29 21.42 2.75
C LEU A 85 -8.66 21.68 2.10
N GLN A 86 -9.72 20.98 2.53
CA GLN A 86 -11.05 21.05 1.91
C GLN A 86 -11.04 20.73 0.41
N LEU A 87 -10.06 19.94 -0.03
CA LEU A 87 -9.90 19.50 -1.41
C LEU A 87 -10.30 18.03 -1.51
N ALA A 88 -11.36 17.73 -2.25
CA ALA A 88 -11.73 16.35 -2.53
C ALA A 88 -10.61 15.67 -3.36
N PRO A 89 -10.21 14.43 -3.04
CA PRO A 89 -9.17 13.73 -3.80
C PRO A 89 -9.46 13.65 -5.30
N GLU A 90 -10.72 13.43 -5.68
CA GLU A 90 -11.16 13.36 -7.07
C GLU A 90 -10.95 14.68 -7.81
N ASP A 91 -11.08 15.81 -7.10
CA ASP A 91 -10.82 17.13 -7.64
C ASP A 91 -9.33 17.41 -7.76
N ALA A 92 -8.47 16.72 -7.00
CA ALA A 92 -7.02 16.85 -7.11
C ALA A 92 -6.47 16.07 -8.32
N VAL A 93 -6.99 14.86 -8.56
CA VAL A 93 -6.49 13.96 -9.61
C VAL A 93 -6.46 14.64 -10.98
N GLY A 94 -5.30 14.56 -11.64
CA GLY A 94 -5.05 15.16 -12.94
C GLY A 94 -4.61 16.63 -12.92
N LYS A 95 -4.80 17.36 -11.81
CA LYS A 95 -4.27 18.72 -11.67
C LYS A 95 -2.76 18.70 -11.38
N PRO A 96 -2.01 19.74 -11.73
CA PRO A 96 -0.60 19.83 -11.39
C PRO A 96 -0.39 19.97 -9.88
N LEU A 97 0.74 19.50 -9.35
CA LEU A 97 1.06 19.66 -7.92
C LEU A 97 1.09 21.14 -7.50
N ALA A 98 1.51 22.03 -8.40
CA ALA A 98 1.49 23.47 -8.17
C ALA A 98 0.09 24.05 -7.92
N SER A 99 -0.99 23.33 -8.25
CA SER A 99 -2.37 23.82 -8.05
C SER A 99 -2.77 23.98 -6.58
N ILE A 100 -2.04 23.37 -5.65
CA ILE A 100 -2.25 23.51 -4.20
C ILE A 100 -1.15 24.33 -3.52
N VAL A 101 -0.15 24.78 -4.27
CA VAL A 101 0.97 25.55 -3.74
C VAL A 101 0.68 27.04 -3.96
N ASP A 102 1.05 27.86 -2.99
CA ASP A 102 0.95 29.31 -3.11
C ASP A 102 1.72 29.79 -4.36
N PRO A 103 1.14 30.68 -5.20
CA PRO A 103 1.79 31.13 -6.41
C PRO A 103 3.19 31.72 -6.21
N GLU A 104 3.47 32.31 -5.04
CA GLU A 104 4.81 32.85 -4.72
C GLU A 104 5.86 31.75 -4.55
N ASP A 105 5.45 30.57 -4.11
CA ASP A 105 6.33 29.42 -3.86
C ASP A 105 6.35 28.41 -5.02
N ALA A 106 5.53 28.61 -6.06
CA ALA A 106 5.50 27.77 -7.25
C ALA A 106 6.88 27.61 -7.96
N PRO A 107 7.74 28.65 -8.05
CA PRO A 107 9.09 28.50 -8.61
C PRO A 107 9.98 27.55 -7.78
N ILE A 108 9.85 27.59 -6.45
CA ILE A 108 10.61 26.73 -5.52
C ILE A 108 10.21 25.27 -5.73
N LEU A 109 8.90 25.02 -5.86
CA LEU A 109 8.39 23.70 -6.19
C LEU A 109 8.90 23.21 -7.55
N ALA A 110 8.89 24.06 -8.57
CA ALA A 110 9.33 23.69 -9.92
C ALA A 110 10.82 23.32 -9.95
N GLU A 111 11.68 24.06 -9.25
CA GLU A 111 13.09 23.73 -9.10
C GLU A 111 13.28 22.36 -8.43
N ALA A 112 12.58 22.13 -7.33
CA ALA A 112 12.63 20.87 -6.60
C ALA A 112 12.11 19.68 -7.42
N LEU A 113 11.03 19.85 -8.17
CA LEU A 113 10.53 18.85 -9.11
C LEU A 113 11.59 18.54 -10.16
N ASN A 114 12.19 19.56 -10.78
CA ASN A 114 13.22 19.35 -11.79
C ASN A 114 14.43 18.57 -11.25
N GLU A 115 14.90 18.87 -10.04
CA GLU A 115 15.99 18.11 -9.41
C GLU A 115 15.62 16.64 -9.19
N VAL A 116 14.43 16.38 -8.62
CA VAL A 116 13.97 15.01 -8.35
C VAL A 116 13.80 14.23 -9.65
N LEU A 117 13.17 14.83 -10.65
CA LEU A 117 12.92 14.24 -11.97
C LEU A 117 14.21 14.00 -12.76
N ALA A 118 15.18 14.91 -12.67
CA ALA A 118 16.49 14.76 -13.32
C ALA A 118 17.32 13.63 -12.68
N ASN A 119 17.17 13.38 -11.38
CA ASN A 119 17.88 12.30 -10.69
C ASN A 119 17.37 10.88 -11.04
N LYS A 120 16.28 10.77 -11.83
CA LYS A 120 15.72 9.50 -12.32
C LYS A 120 16.70 8.68 -13.19
N THR A 121 17.74 9.30 -13.75
CA THR A 121 18.71 8.63 -14.63
C THR A 121 19.82 7.88 -13.90
N ASN A 122 19.94 7.98 -12.57
CA ASN A 122 21.03 7.37 -11.79
C ASN A 122 20.56 6.22 -10.87
N ILE A 123 19.53 5.46 -11.28
CA ILE A 123 18.97 4.33 -10.51
C ILE A 123 19.93 3.11 -10.47
N GLY A 124 21.14 3.22 -11.04
CA GLY A 124 22.17 2.17 -10.98
C GLY A 124 22.95 2.10 -9.67
N ASP A 125 23.22 3.24 -9.01
CA ASP A 125 24.22 3.32 -7.93
C ASP A 125 23.87 4.29 -6.78
N SER A 126 22.66 4.85 -6.76
CA SER A 126 22.25 5.76 -5.68
C SER A 126 21.39 5.05 -4.63
N GLU A 127 21.72 5.28 -3.35
CA GLU A 127 20.97 4.72 -2.23
C GLU A 127 19.46 5.02 -2.35
N PRO A 128 18.59 4.07 -1.96
CA PRO A 128 17.15 4.30 -1.93
C PRO A 128 16.82 5.40 -0.93
N GLY A 129 16.70 6.66 -1.38
CA GLY A 129 16.39 7.76 -0.47
C GLY A 129 16.84 9.16 -0.85
N SER A 130 17.29 9.47 -2.08
CA SER A 130 17.59 10.85 -2.50
C SER A 130 16.32 11.68 -2.75
N GLY A 131 15.41 11.69 -1.78
CA GLY A 131 14.25 12.55 -1.80
C GLY A 131 14.63 14.01 -1.64
N LYS A 132 13.82 14.90 -2.21
CA LYS A 132 13.94 16.34 -1.97
C LYS A 132 12.92 16.74 -0.90
N LEU A 133 13.38 17.49 0.10
CA LEU A 133 12.52 18.15 1.07
C LEU A 133 12.46 19.64 0.73
N VAL A 134 11.25 20.17 0.60
CA VAL A 134 11.01 21.61 0.41
C VAL A 134 10.04 22.12 1.45
N LYS A 135 10.19 23.41 1.79
CA LYS A 135 9.21 24.14 2.61
C LYS A 135 8.56 25.19 1.72
N LEU A 136 7.24 25.26 1.76
CA LEU A 136 6.44 26.14 0.91
C LEU A 136 5.11 26.42 1.61
N ARG A 137 4.35 27.38 1.10
CA ARG A 137 2.96 27.60 1.48
C ARG A 137 2.04 26.80 0.57
N VAL A 138 1.04 26.19 1.19
CA VAL A 138 -0.05 25.49 0.51
C VAL A 138 -1.27 26.39 0.61
N SER A 139 -1.93 26.62 -0.52
CA SER A 139 -3.11 27.45 -0.64
C SER A 139 -4.20 26.68 -1.37
N CYS A 140 -5.32 26.43 -0.68
CA CYS A 140 -6.48 25.77 -1.26
C CYS A 140 -7.77 26.45 -0.77
N GLY A 141 -8.49 27.09 -1.69
CA GLY A 141 -9.70 27.85 -1.35
C GLY A 141 -9.40 28.97 -0.35
N SER A 142 -9.99 28.89 0.84
CA SER A 142 -9.76 29.83 1.94
C SER A 142 -8.64 29.41 2.91
N ILE A 143 -8.03 28.24 2.70
CA ILE A 143 -6.99 27.69 3.57
C ILE A 143 -5.64 28.06 3.01
N SER A 144 -4.79 28.68 3.84
CA SER A 144 -3.39 28.97 3.52
C SER A 144 -2.54 28.64 4.73
N CYS A 145 -1.57 27.74 4.56
CA CYS A 145 -0.73 27.28 5.66
C CYS A 145 0.70 26.99 5.17
N SER A 146 1.64 26.96 6.11
CA SER A 146 3.01 26.51 5.80
C SER A 146 3.04 24.99 5.73
N ALA A 147 3.84 24.43 4.83
CA ALA A 147 4.00 23.00 4.70
C ALA A 147 5.46 22.61 4.42
N SER A 148 5.80 21.37 4.74
CA SER A 148 6.96 20.70 4.18
C SER A 148 6.52 19.58 3.25
N MET A 149 7.04 19.55 2.03
CA MET A 149 6.83 18.48 1.07
C MET A 149 8.11 17.67 0.90
N SER A 150 8.03 16.37 1.16
CA SER A 150 9.07 15.39 0.84
C SER A 150 8.70 14.64 -0.43
N MET A 151 9.61 14.60 -1.39
CA MET A 151 9.35 14.13 -2.75
C MET A 151 10.35 13.04 -3.12
N VAL A 152 9.87 11.87 -3.53
CA VAL A 152 10.70 10.72 -3.88
C VAL A 152 10.15 10.04 -5.13
N ILE A 153 11.04 9.69 -6.08
CA ILE A 153 10.65 8.84 -7.22
C ILE A 153 10.58 7.39 -6.77
N GLY A 154 9.38 6.82 -6.84
CA GLY A 154 9.14 5.39 -6.71
C GLY A 154 9.12 4.68 -8.06
N SER A 155 8.92 3.37 -8.02
CA SER A 155 8.84 2.52 -9.22
C SER A 155 7.64 2.82 -10.13
N GLN A 156 6.56 3.39 -9.56
CA GLN A 156 5.31 3.67 -10.29
C GLN A 156 5.00 5.16 -10.48
N GLY A 157 5.83 6.06 -9.94
CA GLY A 157 5.53 7.49 -9.98
C GLY A 157 6.36 8.30 -9.00
N LEU A 158 6.01 9.57 -8.86
CA LEU A 158 6.52 10.45 -7.83
C LEU A 158 5.61 10.36 -6.60
N VAL A 159 6.16 10.07 -5.43
CA VAL A 159 5.44 10.09 -4.16
C VAL A 159 5.77 11.39 -3.44
N VAL A 160 4.74 12.08 -2.96
CA VAL A 160 4.85 13.31 -2.20
C VAL A 160 4.17 13.13 -0.85
N VAL A 161 4.90 13.43 0.21
CA VAL A 161 4.39 13.50 1.58
C VAL A 161 4.41 14.95 2.01
N THR A 162 3.24 15.50 2.31
CA THR A 162 3.06 16.89 2.71
C THR A 162 2.64 16.95 4.17
N ARG A 163 3.46 17.61 4.99
CA ARG A 163 3.14 17.91 6.39
C ARG A 163 2.79 19.38 6.51
N LEU A 164 1.59 19.67 6.99
CA LEU A 164 1.15 21.04 7.25
C LEU A 164 1.60 21.51 8.63
N TYR A 165 1.86 22.81 8.75
CA TYR A 165 2.24 23.50 9.97
C TYR A 165 1.41 24.78 10.12
N GLY A 166 0.88 24.99 11.33
CA GLY A 166 0.25 26.26 11.72
C GLY A 166 -1.20 26.43 11.26
N ASN A 167 -2.08 25.51 11.66
CA ASN A 167 -3.52 25.79 11.73
C ASN A 167 -3.85 26.58 13.00
#